data_AF-A0A927UCB2-F1
#
_entry.id   AF-A0A927UCB2-F1
#
_cell.length_a   1.000
_cell.length_b   1.000
_cell.length_c   1.000
_cell.angle_alpha   90.00
_cell.angle_beta   90.00
_cell.angle_gamma   90.00
#
_symmetry.space_group_name_H-M   'P 1'
#
loop_
_entity.id
_entity.type
_entity.pdbx_description
1 polymer ?
#
loop_
_entity_poly.entity_id
_entity_poly.type
_entity_poly.pdbx_seq_one_letter_code
_entity_poly.pdbx_strand_id
1 'polypeptide(L)'
;MDISKYKKPIHYVCPKCGADMTFNGYELVKRKQSLAKEAEVIKTKMRNHENEFGKKDAYYGKLVKELKDTTNRLIEAKNEVSMASDIANREVFEVFKQLVKAEVGAEKFAKLIIEAEETVSYSDKDLAKQKFTNYQDIG
;
A
#
# COMPACT_ATOMS: atom_id res chain seq x y z
N MET A 1 12.02 8.20 -8.49
CA MET A 1 11.63 8.22 -7.06
C MET A 1 12.90 8.19 -6.24
N ASP A 2 13.16 9.26 -5.48
CA ASP A 2 14.33 9.37 -4.61
C ASP A 2 14.14 8.51 -3.35
N ILE A 3 14.99 7.49 -3.19
CA ILE A 3 14.87 6.41 -2.19
C ILE A 3 15.55 6.80 -0.87
N SER A 4 16.26 7.92 -0.84
CA SER A 4 17.08 8.38 0.30
C SER A 4 16.27 8.67 1.56
N LYS A 5 14.98 8.99 1.44
CA LYS A 5 14.08 9.32 2.56
C LYS A 5 13.64 8.11 3.40
N TYR A 6 13.82 6.89 2.90
CA TYR A 6 13.34 5.66 3.55
C TYR A 6 14.43 4.90 4.36
N LYS A 7 15.63 5.49 4.52
CA LYS A 7 16.77 4.81 5.15
C LYS A 7 16.69 4.66 6.68
N LYS A 8 15.83 5.42 7.36
CA LYS A 8 15.69 5.32 8.82
C LYS A 8 14.60 4.32 9.16
N PRO A 9 14.85 3.37 10.08
CA PRO A 9 13.80 2.52 10.62
C PRO A 9 12.79 3.38 11.39
N ILE A 10 11.50 3.17 11.13
CA ILE A 10 10.40 3.76 11.88
C ILE A 10 10.11 2.78 13.02
N HIS A 11 10.33 3.17 14.27
CA HIS A 11 9.98 2.34 15.42
C HIS A 11 8.48 2.50 15.71
N TYR A 12 7.72 1.43 15.59
CA TYR A 12 6.29 1.43 15.84
C TYR A 12 5.98 0.62 17.08
N VAL A 13 5.61 1.29 18.17
CA VAL A 13 5.14 0.59 19.37
C VAL A 13 3.64 0.35 19.26
N CYS A 14 3.20 -0.91 19.22
CA CYS A 14 1.79 -1.25 19.23
C CYS A 14 1.13 -0.67 20.49
N PRO A 15 0.13 0.22 20.38
CA PRO A 15 -0.48 0.86 21.56
C PRO A 15 -1.30 -0.11 22.42
N LYS A 16 -1.62 -1.31 21.90
CA LYS A 16 -2.42 -2.31 22.62
C LYS A 16 -1.57 -3.34 23.37
N CYS A 17 -0.37 -3.66 22.88
CA CYS A 17 0.49 -4.69 23.47
C CYS A 17 1.95 -4.27 23.72
N GLY A 18 2.33 -3.03 23.37
CA GLY A 18 3.67 -2.50 23.59
C GLY A 18 4.76 -3.07 22.67
N ALA A 19 4.39 -3.89 21.68
CA ALA A 19 5.35 -4.49 20.75
C ALA A 19 6.01 -3.40 19.89
N ASP A 20 7.33 -3.23 20.02
CA ASP A 20 8.14 -2.38 19.14
C ASP A 20 8.42 -3.12 17.82
N MET A 21 7.70 -2.71 16.79
CA MET A 21 7.89 -3.12 15.41
C MET A 21 8.79 -2.10 14.74
N THR A 22 10.07 -2.45 14.59
CA THR A 22 11.01 -1.65 13.81
C THR A 22 10.70 -1.82 12.32
N PHE A 23 10.05 -0.83 11.74
CA PHE A 23 9.57 -0.81 10.37
C PHE A 23 10.62 -0.18 9.44
N ASN A 24 11.30 -1.00 8.63
CA ASN A 24 12.22 -0.51 7.61
C ASN A 24 11.52 -0.45 6.24
N GLY A 25 10.90 0.69 5.93
CA GLY A 25 10.18 0.88 4.66
C GLY A 25 11.05 0.63 3.43
N TYR A 26 12.35 0.89 3.51
CA TYR A 26 13.30 0.58 2.44
C TYR A 26 13.42 -0.93 2.19
N GLU A 27 13.46 -1.73 3.26
CA GLU A 27 13.60 -3.19 3.16
C GLU A 27 12.37 -3.85 2.54
N LEU A 28 11.18 -3.36 2.86
CA LEU A 28 9.92 -3.83 2.27
C LEU A 28 9.79 -3.47 0.79
N VAL A 29 10.18 -2.26 0.41
CA VAL A 29 10.23 -1.86 -1.01
C VAL A 29 11.24 -2.71 -1.76
N LYS A 30 12.41 -2.97 -1.17
CA LYS A 30 13.44 -3.83 -1.75
C LYS A 30 12.95 -5.28 -1.90
N ARG A 31 12.27 -5.83 -0.89
CA ARG A 31 11.65 -7.16 -0.93
C ARG A 31 10.62 -7.27 -2.05
N LYS A 32 9.71 -6.29 -2.16
CA LYS A 32 8.72 -6.21 -3.26
C LYS A 32 9.40 -6.19 -4.63
N GLN A 33 10.44 -5.36 -4.82
CA GLN A 33 11.17 -5.29 -6.08
C GLN A 33 11.89 -6.60 -6.41
N SER A 34 12.49 -7.24 -5.41
CA SER A 34 13.15 -8.54 -5.57
C SER A 34 12.17 -9.62 -6.03
N LEU A 35 11.02 -9.73 -5.36
CA LEU A 35 9.97 -10.70 -5.70
C LEU A 35 9.39 -10.46 -7.10
N ALA A 36 9.23 -9.18 -7.50
CA ALA A 36 8.78 -8.84 -8.85
C ALA A 36 9.80 -9.28 -9.91
N LYS A 37 11.10 -9.08 -9.67
CA LYS A 37 12.17 -9.52 -10.56
C LYS A 37 12.23 -11.05 -10.63
N GLU A 38 12.10 -11.73 -9.50
CA GLU A 38 12.07 -13.19 -9.42
C GLU A 38 10.91 -13.79 -10.22
N ALA A 39 9.70 -13.22 -10.11
CA ALA A 39 8.55 -13.62 -10.91
C ALA A 39 8.79 -13.48 -12.41
N GLU A 40 9.42 -12.38 -12.86
CA GLU A 40 9.77 -12.20 -14.28
C GLU A 40 10.83 -13.19 -14.76
N VAL A 41 11.80 -13.54 -13.92
CA VAL A 41 12.79 -14.59 -14.22
C VAL A 41 12.10 -15.95 -14.39
N ILE A 42 11.17 -16.31 -13.51
CA ILE A 42 10.41 -17.56 -13.61
C ILE A 42 9.57 -17.58 -14.89
N LYS A 43 8.86 -16.49 -15.23
CA LYS A 43 8.12 -16.38 -16.49
C LYS A 43 9.01 -16.58 -17.71
N THR A 44 10.22 -16.01 -17.68
CA THR A 44 11.20 -16.18 -18.76
C THR A 44 11.65 -17.64 -18.88
N LYS A 45 11.96 -18.30 -17.75
CA LYS A 45 12.28 -19.73 -17.72
C LYS A 45 11.14 -20.58 -18.26
N MET A 46 9.90 -20.27 -17.89
CA MET A 46 8.71 -20.97 -18.39
C MET A 46 8.56 -20.84 -19.90
N ARG A 47 8.74 -19.64 -20.45
CA ARG A 47 8.64 -19.40 -21.90
C ARG A 47 9.72 -20.16 -22.67
N ASN A 48 10.97 -20.12 -22.19
CA ASN A 48 12.07 -20.85 -22.83
C ASN A 48 11.83 -22.36 -22.77
N HIS A 49 11.41 -22.88 -21.61
CA HIS A 49 11.11 -24.30 -21.45
C HIS A 49 9.90 -24.76 -22.28
N GLU A 50 8.86 -23.93 -22.38
CA GLU A 50 7.70 -24.19 -23.25
C GLU A 50 8.14 -24.33 -24.71
N ASN A 51 9.03 -23.46 -25.18
CA ASN A 51 9.53 -23.49 -26.56
C ASN A 51 10.38 -24.73 -26.84
N GLU A 52 11.17 -25.21 -25.87
CA GLU A 52 12.09 -26.34 -26.05
C GLU A 52 11.46 -27.71 -25.81
N PHE A 53 10.58 -27.82 -24.80
CA PHE A 53 10.09 -29.12 -24.30
C PHE A 53 8.55 -29.18 -24.16
N GLY A 54 7.85 -28.06 -24.30
CA GLY A 54 6.40 -27.97 -24.18
C GLY A 54 5.87 -27.96 -22.73
N LYS A 55 4.56 -27.71 -22.58
CA LYS A 55 3.90 -27.47 -21.28
C LYS A 55 3.66 -28.73 -20.43
N LYS A 56 3.69 -29.91 -21.05
CA LYS A 56 3.37 -31.18 -20.38
C LYS A 56 4.54 -31.73 -19.56
N ASP A 57 5.72 -31.14 -19.72
CA ASP A 57 6.90 -31.55 -19.00
C ASP A 57 6.80 -31.24 -17.49
N ALA A 58 7.33 -32.14 -16.66
CA ALA A 58 7.23 -32.04 -15.21
C ALA A 58 7.97 -30.81 -14.65
N TYR A 59 9.03 -30.35 -15.33
CA TYR A 59 9.75 -29.13 -14.93
C TYR A 59 8.91 -27.88 -15.18
N TYR A 60 8.13 -27.84 -16.27
CA TYR A 60 7.17 -26.74 -16.50
C TYR A 60 6.16 -26.64 -15.35
N GLY A 61 5.62 -27.77 -14.89
CA GLY A 61 4.73 -27.83 -13.73
C GLY A 61 5.36 -27.30 -12.43
N LYS A 62 6.66 -27.55 -12.22
CA LYS A 62 7.40 -26.98 -11.08
C LYS A 62 7.51 -25.46 -11.19
N LEU A 63 7.85 -24.94 -12.36
CA LEU A 63 7.95 -23.49 -12.60
C LEU A 63 6.60 -22.78 -12.40
N VAL A 64 5.48 -23.40 -12.80
CA VAL A 64 4.13 -22.88 -12.54
C VAL A 64 3.87 -22.74 -11.04
N LYS A 65 4.24 -23.76 -10.25
CA LYS A 65 4.08 -23.72 -8.79
C LYS A 65 4.96 -22.64 -8.17
N GLU A 66 6.22 -22.56 -8.60
CA GLU A 66 7.17 -21.53 -8.15
C GLU A 66 6.66 -20.12 -8.48
N LEU A 67 6.13 -19.91 -9.67
CA LEU A 67 5.52 -18.62 -10.07
C LEU A 67 4.34 -18.26 -9.16
N LYS A 68 3.48 -19.23 -8.84
CA LYS A 68 2.33 -19.02 -7.95
C LYS A 68 2.77 -18.63 -6.54
N ASP A 69 3.73 -19.36 -5.98
CA ASP A 69 4.26 -19.10 -4.63
C ASP A 69 4.93 -17.72 -4.56
N THR A 70 5.75 -17.37 -5.56
CA THR A 70 6.38 -16.04 -5.66
C THR A 70 5.36 -14.92 -5.87
N THR A 71 4.30 -15.17 -6.63
CA THR A 71 3.21 -14.19 -6.83
C THR A 71 2.43 -13.94 -5.54
N ASN A 72 2.14 -14.98 -4.75
CA ASN A 72 1.49 -14.84 -3.45
C ASN A 72 2.34 -13.99 -2.49
N ARG A 73 3.64 -14.28 -2.40
CA ARG A 73 4.59 -13.48 -1.60
C ARG A 73 4.66 -12.03 -2.08
N LEU A 74 4.57 -11.78 -3.39
CA LEU A 74 4.55 -10.43 -3.94
C LEU A 74 3.26 -9.68 -3.55
N ILE A 75 2.11 -10.36 -3.50
CA ILE A 75 0.84 -9.77 -3.03
C ILE A 75 0.96 -9.38 -1.55
N GLU A 76 1.49 -10.27 -0.71
CA GLU A 76 1.76 -9.98 0.70
C GLU A 76 2.67 -8.76 0.86
N ALA A 77 3.81 -8.73 0.16
CA ALA A 77 4.74 -7.60 0.19
C ALA A 77 4.12 -6.28 -0.33
N LYS A 78 3.21 -6.35 -1.31
CA LYS A 78 2.45 -5.16 -1.77
C LYS A 78 1.52 -4.64 -0.68
N ASN A 79 0.82 -5.53 0.02
CA ASN A 79 -0.08 -5.17 1.11
C ASN A 79 0.71 -4.58 2.29
N GLU A 80 1.84 -5.19 2.66
CA GLU A 80 2.75 -4.66 3.69
C GLU A 80 3.20 -3.23 3.36
N VAL A 81 3.61 -2.96 2.11
CA VAL A 81 4.00 -1.61 1.66
C VAL A 81 2.82 -0.63 1.67
N SER A 82 1.61 -1.08 1.33
CA SER A 82 0.41 -0.22 1.36
C SER A 82 0.06 0.18 2.78
N MET A 83 -0.07 -0.79 3.69
CA MET A 83 -0.38 -0.55 5.11
C MET A 83 0.64 0.41 5.74
N ALA A 84 1.92 0.21 5.41
CA ALA A 84 2.98 1.09 5.85
C ALA A 84 2.83 2.53 5.38
N SER A 85 2.46 2.72 4.12
CA SER A 85 2.20 4.05 3.57
C SER A 85 1.03 4.72 4.27
N ASP A 86 -0.03 3.98 4.55
CA ASP A 86 -1.22 4.49 5.26
C ASP A 86 -0.88 4.91 6.69
N ILE A 87 -0.06 4.11 7.38
CA ILE A 87 0.43 4.43 8.73
C ILE A 87 1.29 5.69 8.71
N ALA A 88 2.26 5.78 7.79
CA ALA A 88 3.11 6.96 7.66
C ALA A 88 2.28 8.23 7.38
N ASN A 89 1.26 8.14 6.53
CA ASN A 89 0.36 9.26 6.25
C ASN A 89 -0.44 9.69 7.50
N ARG A 90 -0.91 8.72 8.30
CA ARG A 90 -1.58 9.02 9.58
C ARG A 90 -0.64 9.73 10.56
N GLU A 91 0.60 9.28 10.67
CA GLU A 91 1.60 9.91 11.56
C GLU A 91 1.92 11.34 11.11
N VAL A 92 2.13 11.56 9.82
CA VAL A 92 2.34 12.91 9.26
C VAL A 92 1.15 13.80 9.58
N PHE A 93 -0.07 13.28 9.47
CA PHE A 93 -1.27 14.03 9.80
C PHE A 93 -1.40 14.35 11.29
N GLU A 94 -1.03 13.43 12.18
CA GLU A 94 -1.02 13.68 13.62
C GLU A 94 0.05 14.71 14.02
N VAL A 95 1.25 14.63 13.45
CA VAL A 95 2.29 15.65 13.64
C VAL A 95 1.82 17.00 13.12
N PHE A 96 1.18 17.02 11.95
CA PHE A 96 0.58 18.24 11.40
C PHE A 96 -0.47 18.84 12.34
N LYS A 97 -1.40 18.03 12.89
CA LYS A 97 -2.37 18.50 13.89
C LYS A 97 -1.69 19.12 15.11
N GLN A 98 -0.64 18.49 15.62
CA GLN A 98 0.11 19.00 16.77
C GLN A 98 0.77 20.34 16.45
N LEU A 99 1.37 20.48 15.27
CA LEU A 99 1.98 21.73 14.81
C LEU A 99 0.93 22.84 14.65
N VAL A 100 -0.19 22.54 13.99
CA VAL A 100 -1.29 23.51 13.83
C VAL A 100 -1.84 23.91 15.20
N LYS A 101 -2.07 22.97 16.12
CA LYS A 101 -2.54 23.26 17.47
C LYS A 101 -1.60 24.16 18.25
N ALA A 102 -0.28 23.96 18.09
CA ALA A 102 0.73 24.80 18.72
C ALA A 102 0.71 26.23 18.13
N GLU A 103 0.52 26.36 16.82
CA GLU A 103 0.53 27.66 16.12
C GLU A 103 -0.75 28.48 16.36
N VAL A 104 -1.93 27.85 16.26
CA VAL A 104 -3.22 28.57 16.31
C VAL A 104 -3.87 28.58 17.69
N GLY A 105 -3.33 27.83 18.63
CA GLY A 105 -3.87 27.64 19.97
C GLY A 105 -4.99 26.58 20.02
N ALA A 106 -5.16 25.97 21.20
CA ALA A 106 -6.04 24.82 21.39
C ALA A 106 -7.52 25.10 21.06
N GLU A 107 -8.00 26.30 21.36
CA GLU A 107 -9.40 26.68 21.20
C GLU A 107 -9.77 26.88 19.72
N LYS A 108 -8.91 27.56 18.95
CA LYS A 108 -9.10 27.76 17.50
C LYS A 108 -8.88 26.46 16.73
N PHE A 109 -7.95 25.62 17.17
CA PHE A 109 -7.74 24.29 16.62
C PHE A 109 -9.01 23.42 16.76
N ALA A 110 -9.64 23.40 17.93
CA ALA A 110 -10.86 22.62 18.15
C ALA A 110 -12.01 23.05 17.21
N LYS A 111 -12.18 24.36 16.98
CA LYS A 111 -13.16 24.89 16.03
C LYS A 111 -12.87 24.41 14.59
N LEU A 112 -11.62 24.50 14.15
CA LEU A 112 -11.21 24.06 12.81
C LEU A 112 -11.42 22.55 12.58
N ILE A 113 -11.24 21.72 13.61
CA ILE A 113 -11.52 20.28 13.52
C ILE A 113 -13.02 20.02 13.38
N ILE A 114 -13.86 20.69 14.17
CA ILE A 114 -15.33 20.56 14.08
C ILE A 114 -15.82 21.00 12.69
N GLU A 115 -15.36 22.16 12.20
CA GLU A 115 -15.71 22.67 10.85
C GLU A 115 -15.26 21.70 9.75
N ALA A 116 -14.09 21.07 9.89
CA ALA A 116 -13.61 20.07 8.95
C ALA A 116 -14.48 18.79 8.96
N GLU A 117 -14.86 18.29 10.14
CA GLU A 117 -15.74 17.12 10.27
C GLU A 117 -17.13 17.36 9.67
N GLU A 118 -17.69 18.55 9.89
CA GLU A 118 -18.95 18.97 9.28
C GLU A 118 -18.84 19.03 7.75
N THR A 119 -17.76 19.61 7.23
CA THR A 119 -17.51 19.73 5.78
C THR A 119 -17.39 18.36 5.09
N VAL A 120 -16.69 17.40 5.72
CA VAL A 120 -16.55 16.03 5.18
C VAL A 120 -17.91 15.33 5.13
N SER A 121 -18.74 15.48 6.18
CA SER A 121 -20.10 14.92 6.23
C SER A 121 -21.01 15.44 5.11
N TYR A 122 -20.85 16.70 4.71
CA TYR A 122 -21.57 17.26 3.55
C TYR A 122 -21.08 16.67 2.22
N SER A 123 -19.76 16.54 2.03
CA SER A 123 -19.17 15.97 0.82
C SER A 123 -19.62 14.51 0.59
N ASP A 124 -19.66 13.69 1.64
CA ASP A 124 -20.10 12.29 1.54
C ASP A 124 -21.59 12.18 1.17
N LYS A 125 -22.43 13.06 1.72
CA LYS A 125 -23.86 13.13 1.37
C LYS A 125 -24.09 13.58 -0.07
N ASP A 126 -23.28 14.48 -0.60
CA ASP A 126 -23.38 14.94 -1.99
C ASP A 126 -22.83 13.90 -2.97
N LEU A 127 -21.72 13.23 -2.65
CA LEU A 127 -21.21 12.09 -3.43
C LEU A 127 -22.20 10.92 -3.46
N ALA A 128 -22.89 10.63 -2.35
CA ALA A 128 -23.93 9.61 -2.30
C ALA A 128 -25.18 9.96 -3.12
N LYS A 129 -25.45 11.25 -3.34
CA LYS A 129 -26.55 11.74 -4.20
C LYS A 129 -26.19 11.80 -5.67
N GLN A 130 -24.90 11.80 -6.02
CA GLN A 130 -24.43 11.67 -7.39
C GLN A 130 -24.59 10.21 -7.86
N LYS A 131 -25.83 9.80 -8.15
CA LYS A 131 -26.06 8.67 -9.05
C LYS A 131 -25.56 9.10 -10.42
N PHE A 132 -24.42 8.58 -10.85
CA PHE A 132 -24.02 8.63 -12.26
C PHE A 132 -25.10 7.91 -13.06
N THR A 133 -26.00 8.65 -13.70
CA THR A 133 -26.78 8.12 -14.82
C THR A 133 -25.76 7.79 -15.90
N ASN A 134 -25.39 6.50 -15.99
CA ASN A 134 -24.69 5.99 -17.16
C ASN A 134 -25.58 6.30 -18.36
N TYR A 135 -25.13 7.19 -19.25
CA TYR A 135 -25.70 7.45 -20.56
C TYR A 135 -25.46 6.24 -21.48
N GLN A 136 -25.99 5.07 -21.10
CA GLN A 136 -26.09 3.88 -21.92
C GLN A 136 -27.51 3.35 -21.76
N ASP A 137 -28.48 4.04 -22.36
CA ASP A 137 -29.78 3.51 -22.79
C ASP A 137 -30.58 4.62 -23.51
N ILE A 138 -29.98 5.16 -24.56
CA ILE A 138 -30.75 5.73 -25.67
C ILE A 138 -30.43 4.83 -26.87
N GLY A 139 -31.16 3.72 -26.94
CA GLY A 139 -31.29 2.85 -28.10
C GLY A 139 -32.73 2.87 -28.57
#